data_AF-A0A2E8YZZ5-F1
#
_entry.id   AF-A0A2E8YZZ5-F1
#
_cell.length_a   1.000
_cell.length_b   1.000
_cell.length_c   1.000
_cell.angle_alpha   90.00
_cell.angle_beta   90.00
_cell.angle_gamma   90.00
#
_symmetry.space_group_name_H-M   'P 1'
#
loop_
_entity.id
_entity.type
_entity.pdbx_description
1 polymer ?
#
loop_
_entity_poly.entity_id
_entity_poly.type
_entity_poly.pdbx_seq_one_letter_code
_entity_poly.pdbx_strand_id
1 'polypeptide(L)'
;MTKPKPSQIPTDAVLAERRQRYGHHLPSFPLRRTRVPGLLADRPELAALDAERAAVQAAEARLSGEHADWQSRVQLARAEHQEAQRRAMLDGTEPPPPLVPEPWPYPEHTRATFDAIHAVIEATELGLLEDSARAYAADLAQEAAPSRAELDAARRRVAELEGYLVQFDRAHEILEQVASGRLSDDTAADVVEIPRVRYDPNASPASEAELLDALHPPRRRRPRR
;
A
#
# COMPACT_ATOMS: atom_id res chain seq x y z
N MET A 1 -33.62 -5.89 23.88
CA MET A 1 -32.16 -6.08 23.93
C MET A 1 -31.82 -7.34 23.13
N THR A 2 -31.53 -7.17 21.85
CA THR A 2 -31.15 -8.28 20.96
C THR A 2 -29.70 -8.67 21.24
N LYS A 3 -29.49 -9.93 21.64
CA LYS A 3 -28.16 -10.52 21.78
C LYS A 3 -27.36 -10.29 20.47
N PRO A 4 -26.06 -9.96 20.52
CA PRO A 4 -25.26 -9.87 19.30
C PRO A 4 -25.28 -11.24 18.62
N LYS A 5 -25.62 -11.26 17.33
CA LYS A 5 -25.62 -12.45 16.49
C LYS A 5 -24.23 -13.11 16.54
N PRO A 6 -24.14 -14.46 16.51
CA PRO A 6 -22.85 -15.13 16.38
C PRO A 6 -22.15 -14.56 15.14
N SER A 7 -20.87 -14.24 15.27
CA SER A 7 -20.03 -13.71 14.21
C SER A 7 -20.23 -14.54 12.93
N GLN A 8 -20.92 -13.96 11.95
CA GLN A 8 -21.22 -14.65 10.72
C GLN A 8 -19.94 -14.74 9.90
N ILE A 9 -19.52 -15.97 9.62
CA ILE A 9 -18.54 -16.24 8.57
C ILE A 9 -19.00 -15.43 7.33
N PRO A 10 -18.08 -14.71 6.65
CA PRO A 10 -18.44 -13.93 5.48
C PRO A 10 -19.25 -14.78 4.48
N THR A 11 -20.32 -14.20 3.93
CA THR A 11 -21.17 -14.93 2.97
C THR A 11 -20.41 -15.15 1.66
N ASP A 12 -20.79 -16.20 0.93
CA ASP A 12 -20.16 -16.51 -0.37
C ASP A 12 -20.26 -15.34 -1.37
N ALA A 13 -21.34 -14.56 -1.32
CA ALA A 13 -21.51 -13.37 -2.15
C ALA A 13 -20.44 -12.30 -1.83
N VAL A 14 -20.18 -12.04 -0.55
CA VAL A 14 -19.13 -11.09 -0.12
C VAL A 14 -17.75 -11.61 -0.51
N LEU A 15 -17.51 -12.91 -0.38
CA LEU A 15 -16.25 -13.52 -0.81
C LEU A 15 -16.07 -13.43 -2.33
N ALA A 16 -17.13 -13.64 -3.11
CA ALA A 16 -17.10 -13.54 -4.56
C ALA A 16 -16.81 -12.11 -5.04
N GLU A 17 -17.49 -11.12 -4.46
CA GLU A 17 -17.25 -9.70 -4.75
C GLU A 17 -15.79 -9.31 -4.46
N ARG A 18 -15.27 -9.71 -3.29
CA ARG A 18 -13.88 -9.44 -2.91
C ARG A 18 -12.88 -10.14 -3.82
N ARG A 19 -13.16 -11.38 -4.25
CA ARG A 19 -12.32 -12.08 -5.24
C ARG A 19 -12.32 -11.37 -6.59
N GLN A 20 -13.47 -10.85 -7.03
CA GLN A 20 -13.54 -10.08 -8.27
C GLN A 20 -12.68 -8.81 -8.19
N ARG A 21 -12.71 -8.13 -7.03
CA ARG A 21 -12.02 -6.84 -6.85
C ARG A 21 -10.52 -7.00 -6.56
N TYR A 22 -10.16 -7.93 -5.69
CA TYR A 22 -8.82 -8.09 -5.12
C TYR A 22 -8.18 -9.44 -5.40
N GLY A 23 -8.78 -10.27 -6.26
CA GLY A 23 -8.29 -11.61 -6.57
C GLY A 23 -6.84 -11.66 -7.06
N HIS A 24 -6.38 -10.57 -7.68
CA HIS A 24 -4.99 -10.41 -8.13
C HIS A 24 -3.96 -10.33 -6.98
N HIS A 25 -4.40 -10.05 -5.75
CA HIS A 25 -3.57 -10.06 -4.55
C HIS A 25 -3.72 -11.34 -3.71
N LEU A 26 -4.46 -12.35 -4.19
CA LEU A 26 -4.63 -13.58 -3.41
C LEU A 26 -3.28 -14.24 -3.14
N PRO A 27 -2.89 -14.38 -1.86
CA PRO A 27 -1.66 -15.06 -1.52
C PRO A 27 -1.81 -16.56 -1.75
N SER A 28 -0.70 -17.24 -2.08
CA SER A 28 -0.69 -18.71 -2.17
C SER A 28 -1.03 -19.37 -0.83
N PHE A 29 -0.65 -18.72 0.28
CA PHE A 29 -0.98 -19.13 1.65
C PHE A 29 -1.30 -17.91 2.52
N PRO A 30 -2.40 -17.93 3.28
CA PRO A 30 -2.74 -16.82 4.17
C PRO A 30 -1.82 -16.77 5.40
N LEU A 31 -1.43 -15.57 5.81
CA LEU A 31 -0.66 -15.34 7.04
C LEU A 31 -1.52 -15.32 8.31
N ARG A 32 -2.84 -15.17 8.17
CA ARG A 32 -3.83 -15.07 9.25
C ARG A 32 -3.54 -13.94 10.24
N ARG A 33 -2.89 -12.86 9.78
CA ARG A 33 -2.60 -11.65 10.57
C ARG A 33 -2.68 -10.40 9.71
N THR A 34 -3.01 -9.27 10.33
CA THR A 34 -2.98 -7.97 9.67
C THR A 34 -1.55 -7.55 9.33
N ARG A 35 -1.38 -6.92 8.18
CA ARG A 35 -0.17 -6.22 7.73
C ARG A 35 -0.36 -4.70 7.75
N VAL A 36 -1.52 -4.22 8.21
CA VAL A 36 -1.85 -2.80 8.28
C VAL A 36 -0.91 -2.13 9.29
N PRO A 37 -0.15 -1.09 8.87
CA PRO A 37 0.62 -0.28 9.81
C PRO A 37 -0.28 0.37 10.85
N GLY A 38 0.16 0.48 12.10
CA GLY A 38 -0.66 1.02 13.21
C GLY A 38 -1.24 2.41 12.92
N LEU A 39 -0.53 3.24 12.15
CA LEU A 39 -1.00 4.57 11.73
C LEU A 39 -2.25 4.55 10.80
N LEU A 40 -2.56 3.42 10.19
CA LEU A 40 -3.72 3.21 9.32
C LEU A 40 -4.77 2.30 9.96
N ALA A 41 -4.51 1.73 11.13
CA ALA A 41 -5.41 0.77 11.78
C ALA A 41 -6.79 1.36 12.08
N ASP A 42 -6.84 2.65 12.43
CA ASP A 42 -8.09 3.36 12.76
C ASP A 42 -8.93 3.74 11.53
N ARG A 43 -8.43 3.48 10.31
CA ARG A 43 -9.25 3.72 9.11
C ARG A 43 -10.44 2.76 9.12
N PRO A 44 -11.67 3.25 8.88
CA PRO A 44 -12.89 2.49 9.11
C PRO A 44 -12.94 1.18 8.32
N GLU A 45 -12.47 1.20 7.07
CA GLU A 45 -12.43 0.03 6.18
C GLU A 45 -11.43 -1.03 6.67
N LEU A 46 -10.27 -0.61 7.16
CA LEU A 46 -9.23 -1.50 7.68
C LEU A 46 -9.59 -2.03 9.07
N ALA A 47 -10.20 -1.21 9.92
CA ALA A 47 -10.72 -1.61 11.22
C ALA A 47 -11.85 -2.64 11.09
N ALA A 48 -12.78 -2.45 10.14
CA ALA A 48 -13.81 -3.42 9.83
C ALA A 48 -13.21 -4.76 9.35
N LEU A 49 -12.20 -4.70 8.48
CA LEU A 49 -11.52 -5.89 7.98
C LEU A 49 -10.77 -6.65 9.08
N ASP A 50 -10.15 -5.93 10.03
CA ASP A 50 -9.51 -6.53 11.20
C ASP A 50 -10.52 -7.20 12.14
N ALA A 51 -11.68 -6.56 12.35
CA ALA A 51 -12.78 -7.16 13.11
C ALA A 51 -13.31 -8.43 12.45
N GLU A 52 -13.44 -8.45 11.11
CA GLU A 52 -13.80 -9.67 10.37
C GLU A 52 -12.74 -10.77 10.50
N ARG A 53 -11.46 -10.42 10.42
CA ARG A 53 -10.36 -11.35 10.63
C ARG A 53 -10.43 -11.99 12.02
N ALA A 54 -10.60 -11.17 13.07
CA ALA A 54 -10.75 -11.64 14.44
C ALA A 54 -11.98 -12.56 14.59
N ALA A 55 -13.09 -12.21 13.95
CA ALA A 55 -14.29 -13.04 13.93
C ALA A 55 -14.06 -14.41 13.28
N VAL A 56 -13.33 -14.47 12.16
CA VAL A 56 -12.97 -15.73 11.48
C VAL A 56 -12.02 -16.56 12.34
N GLN A 57 -11.01 -15.94 12.95
CA GLN A 57 -10.09 -16.63 13.87
C GLN A 57 -10.84 -17.22 15.07
N ALA A 58 -11.77 -16.46 15.67
CA ALA A 58 -12.59 -16.95 16.77
C ALA A 58 -13.49 -18.11 16.34
N ALA A 59 -14.09 -18.04 15.15
CA ALA A 59 -14.91 -19.12 14.59
C ALA A 59 -14.08 -20.39 14.34
N GLU A 60 -12.87 -20.24 13.79
CA GLU A 60 -11.94 -21.34 13.53
C GLU A 60 -11.47 -22.01 14.82
N ALA A 61 -11.09 -21.22 15.83
CA ALA A 61 -10.68 -21.73 17.13
C ALA A 61 -11.83 -22.48 17.82
N ARG A 62 -13.04 -21.92 17.79
CA ARG A 62 -14.24 -22.55 18.34
C ARG A 62 -14.54 -23.88 17.65
N LEU A 63 -14.59 -23.92 16.33
CA LEU A 63 -14.87 -25.14 15.58
C LEU A 63 -13.79 -26.20 15.76
N SER A 64 -12.52 -25.79 15.86
CA SER A 64 -11.42 -26.71 16.17
C SER A 64 -11.56 -27.33 17.56
N GLY A 65 -11.96 -26.54 18.56
CA GLY A 65 -12.26 -27.04 19.92
C GLY A 65 -13.46 -27.98 19.94
N GLU A 66 -14.59 -27.58 19.36
CA GLU A 66 -15.80 -28.41 19.26
C GLU A 66 -15.50 -29.74 18.54
N HIS A 67 -14.64 -29.71 17.53
CA HIS A 67 -14.22 -30.92 16.81
C HIS A 67 -13.33 -31.83 17.65
N ALA A 68 -12.38 -31.28 18.40
CA ALA A 68 -11.55 -32.06 19.32
C ALA A 68 -12.39 -32.72 20.42
N ASP A 69 -13.38 -32.02 20.95
CA ASP A 69 -14.31 -32.54 21.95
C ASP A 69 -15.17 -33.67 21.38
N TRP A 70 -15.72 -33.48 20.18
CA TRP A 70 -16.47 -34.51 19.47
C TRP A 70 -15.61 -35.75 19.18
N GLN A 71 -14.39 -35.56 18.67
CA GLN A 71 -13.46 -36.67 18.45
C GLN A 71 -13.18 -37.44 19.75
N SER A 72 -12.98 -36.73 20.86
CA SER A 72 -12.75 -37.35 22.17
C SER A 72 -13.94 -38.21 22.61
N ARG A 73 -15.17 -37.72 22.46
CA ARG A 73 -16.39 -38.49 22.74
C ARG A 73 -16.52 -39.73 21.86
N VAL A 74 -16.29 -39.59 20.55
CA VAL A 74 -16.35 -40.71 19.59
C VAL A 74 -15.28 -41.75 19.91
N GLN A 75 -14.06 -41.34 20.26
CA GLN A 75 -13.00 -42.27 20.63
C GLN A 75 -13.29 -42.99 21.95
N LEU A 76 -13.86 -42.29 22.94
CA LEU A 76 -14.30 -42.91 24.19
C LEU A 76 -15.38 -43.97 23.93
N ALA A 77 -16.42 -43.63 23.16
CA ALA A 77 -17.48 -44.57 22.80
C ALA A 77 -16.95 -45.79 22.04
N ARG A 78 -15.94 -45.60 21.17
CA ARG A 78 -15.24 -46.71 20.49
C ARG A 78 -14.48 -47.60 21.47
N ALA A 79 -13.77 -47.01 22.44
CA ALA A 79 -13.03 -47.76 23.45
C ALA A 79 -13.99 -48.58 24.33
N GLU A 80 -15.06 -47.97 24.82
CA GLU A 80 -16.11 -48.65 25.62
C GLU A 80 -16.76 -49.79 24.82
N HIS A 81 -17.06 -49.55 23.54
CA HIS A 81 -17.62 -50.59 22.68
C HIS A 81 -16.65 -51.75 22.45
N GLN A 82 -15.36 -51.48 22.25
CA GLN A 82 -14.33 -52.52 22.11
C GLN A 82 -14.16 -53.33 23.40
N GLU A 83 -14.23 -52.69 24.57
CA GLU A 83 -14.20 -53.40 25.85
C GLU A 83 -15.43 -54.29 26.06
N ALA A 84 -16.62 -53.78 25.71
CA ALA A 84 -17.85 -54.56 25.77
C ALA A 84 -17.82 -55.77 24.83
N GLN A 85 -17.31 -55.59 23.59
CA GLN A 85 -17.09 -56.70 22.66
C GLN A 85 -16.10 -57.72 23.22
N ARG A 86 -14.97 -57.27 23.79
CA ARG A 86 -13.97 -58.16 24.37
C ARG A 86 -14.53 -58.97 25.54
N ARG A 87 -15.31 -58.34 26.42
CA ARG A 87 -15.99 -59.04 27.53
C ARG A 87 -16.99 -60.06 27.01
N ALA A 88 -17.82 -59.68 26.03
CA ALA A 88 -18.79 -60.61 25.44
C ALA A 88 -18.12 -61.85 24.82
N MET A 89 -16.98 -61.66 24.13
CA MET A 89 -16.18 -62.77 23.58
C MET A 89 -15.59 -63.69 24.67
N LEU A 90 -15.12 -63.13 25.79
CA LEU A 90 -14.55 -63.90 26.90
C LEU A 90 -15.63 -64.66 27.70
N ASP A 91 -16.78 -64.03 27.90
CA ASP A 91 -17.90 -64.59 28.67
C ASP A 91 -18.80 -65.50 27.80
N GLY A 92 -18.56 -65.58 26.50
CA GLY A 92 -19.35 -66.37 25.54
C GLY A 92 -20.78 -65.84 25.34
N THR A 93 -21.00 -64.55 25.60
CA THR A 93 -22.30 -63.87 25.45
C THR A 93 -22.44 -63.21 24.08
N GLU A 94 -23.66 -62.81 23.72
CA GLU A 94 -23.93 -62.15 22.45
C GLU A 94 -23.16 -60.82 22.36
N PRO A 95 -22.44 -60.55 21.25
CA PRO A 95 -21.69 -59.32 21.11
C PRO A 95 -22.60 -58.09 21.08
N PRO A 96 -22.14 -56.94 21.61
CA PRO A 96 -22.91 -55.71 21.57
C PRO A 96 -23.17 -55.27 20.11
N PRO A 97 -24.32 -54.63 19.82
CA PRO A 97 -24.67 -54.18 18.48
C PRO A 97 -23.63 -53.18 17.95
N PRO A 98 -23.42 -53.11 16.62
CA PRO A 98 -22.39 -52.27 16.03
C PRO A 98 -22.52 -50.79 16.45
N LEU A 99 -21.39 -50.20 16.85
CA LEU A 99 -21.34 -48.80 17.25
C LEU A 99 -21.70 -47.87 16.08
N VAL A 100 -22.73 -47.05 16.28
CA VAL A 100 -23.04 -45.90 15.42
C VAL A 100 -22.43 -44.66 16.07
N PRO A 101 -21.33 -44.10 15.54
CA PRO A 101 -20.68 -42.94 16.15
C PRO A 101 -21.60 -41.71 16.07
N GLU A 102 -21.49 -40.82 17.07
CA GLU A 102 -22.14 -39.51 17.05
C GLU A 102 -21.78 -38.76 15.75
N PRO A 103 -22.75 -38.34 14.93
CA PRO A 103 -22.45 -37.63 13.69
C PRO A 103 -21.92 -36.22 14.00
N TRP A 104 -20.96 -35.74 13.19
CA TRP A 104 -20.51 -34.37 13.27
C TRP A 104 -21.64 -33.42 12.83
N PRO A 105 -22.05 -32.43 13.65
CA PRO A 105 -23.27 -31.65 13.41
C PRO A 105 -23.09 -30.50 12.40
N TYR A 106 -21.85 -30.20 11.99
CA TYR A 106 -21.55 -29.13 11.05
C TYR A 106 -21.14 -29.68 9.69
N PRO A 107 -21.23 -28.87 8.61
CA PRO A 107 -20.57 -29.21 7.37
C PRO A 107 -19.09 -29.48 7.63
N GLU A 108 -18.48 -30.36 6.84
CA GLU A 108 -17.03 -30.53 6.84
C GLU A 108 -16.37 -29.27 6.28
N HIS A 109 -16.21 -28.26 7.14
CA HIS A 109 -15.39 -27.10 6.85
C HIS A 109 -13.94 -27.57 6.89
N THR A 110 -13.39 -27.82 5.71
CA THR A 110 -12.00 -28.18 5.57
C THR A 110 -11.12 -27.00 5.99
N ARG A 111 -9.90 -27.30 6.44
CA ARG A 111 -8.85 -26.28 6.62
C ARG A 111 -8.71 -25.36 5.41
N ALA A 112 -8.91 -25.90 4.21
CA ALA A 112 -8.90 -25.14 2.95
C ALA A 112 -10.00 -24.06 2.88
N THR A 113 -11.14 -24.24 3.55
CA THR A 113 -12.21 -23.23 3.63
C THR A 113 -11.75 -22.01 4.42
N PHE A 114 -11.20 -22.22 5.61
CA PHE A 114 -10.63 -21.14 6.42
C PHE A 114 -9.45 -20.49 5.72
N ASP A 115 -8.58 -21.29 5.09
CA ASP A 115 -7.45 -20.75 4.31
C ASP A 115 -7.94 -19.83 3.18
N ALA A 116 -8.99 -20.23 2.45
CA ALA A 116 -9.58 -19.42 1.40
C ALA A 116 -10.19 -18.11 1.93
N ILE A 117 -10.86 -18.15 3.09
CA ILE A 117 -11.45 -16.95 3.71
C ILE A 117 -10.34 -15.98 4.14
N HIS A 118 -9.32 -16.48 4.86
CA HIS A 118 -8.20 -15.65 5.29
C HIS A 118 -7.44 -15.06 4.10
N ALA A 119 -7.26 -15.82 3.03
CA ALA A 119 -6.61 -15.35 1.80
C ALA A 119 -7.39 -14.18 1.16
N VAL A 120 -8.72 -14.27 1.10
CA VAL A 120 -9.57 -13.20 0.57
C VAL A 120 -9.51 -11.94 1.46
N ILE A 121 -9.53 -12.11 2.78
CA ILE A 121 -9.38 -10.99 3.73
C ILE A 121 -8.03 -10.30 3.52
N GLU A 122 -6.93 -11.06 3.45
CA GLU A 122 -5.60 -10.50 3.23
C GLU A 122 -5.45 -9.81 1.86
N ALA A 123 -6.02 -10.39 0.81
CA ALA A 123 -6.02 -9.78 -0.51
C ALA A 123 -6.78 -8.44 -0.51
N THR A 124 -7.91 -8.39 0.20
CA THR A 124 -8.70 -7.17 0.39
C THR A 124 -7.91 -6.11 1.14
N GLU A 125 -7.20 -6.51 2.20
CA GLU A 125 -6.34 -5.62 2.98
C GLU A 125 -5.24 -5.00 2.11
N LEU A 126 -4.55 -5.82 1.32
CA LEU A 126 -3.50 -5.36 0.40
C LEU A 126 -4.05 -4.40 -0.65
N GLY A 127 -5.20 -4.70 -1.23
CA GLY A 127 -5.83 -3.83 -2.21
C GLY A 127 -6.22 -2.46 -1.63
N LEU A 128 -6.80 -2.42 -0.42
CA LEU A 128 -7.11 -1.17 0.26
C LEU A 128 -5.86 -0.33 0.60
N LEU A 129 -4.76 -1.01 0.95
CA LEU A 129 -3.48 -0.35 1.19
C LEU A 129 -2.87 0.20 -0.11
N GLU A 130 -2.96 -0.54 -1.22
CA GLU A 130 -2.51 -0.06 -2.53
C GLU A 130 -3.32 1.15 -3.00
N ASP A 131 -4.64 1.11 -2.87
CA ASP A 131 -5.50 2.23 -3.24
C ASP A 131 -5.18 3.47 -2.37
N SER A 132 -4.95 3.27 -1.07
CA SER A 132 -4.51 4.33 -0.17
C SER A 132 -3.15 4.92 -0.55
N ALA A 133 -2.19 4.06 -0.92
CA ALA A 133 -0.87 4.49 -1.37
C ALA A 133 -0.93 5.27 -2.69
N ARG A 134 -1.78 4.83 -3.62
CA ARG A 134 -2.00 5.52 -4.90
C ARG A 134 -2.63 6.89 -4.71
N ALA A 135 -3.61 7.01 -3.82
CA ALA A 135 -4.20 8.31 -3.46
C ALA A 135 -3.16 9.25 -2.85
N TYR A 136 -2.38 8.76 -1.88
CA TYR A 136 -1.33 9.56 -1.25
C TYR A 136 -0.24 10.01 -2.23
N ALA A 137 0.16 9.13 -3.17
CA ALA A 137 1.13 9.49 -4.21
C ALA A 137 0.58 10.58 -5.16
N ALA A 138 -0.72 10.54 -5.47
CA ALA A 138 -1.36 11.57 -6.28
C ALA A 138 -1.40 12.92 -5.54
N ASP A 139 -1.74 12.91 -4.25
CA ASP A 139 -1.74 14.12 -3.41
C ASP A 139 -0.33 14.74 -3.36
N LEU A 140 0.70 13.93 -3.09
CA LEU A 140 2.09 14.40 -3.09
C LEU A 140 2.54 14.94 -4.46
N ALA A 141 2.11 14.32 -5.55
CA ALA A 141 2.42 14.81 -6.89
C ALA A 141 1.76 16.17 -7.17
N GLN A 142 0.54 16.37 -6.66
CA GLN A 142 -0.17 17.64 -6.77
C GLN A 142 0.47 18.73 -5.90
N GLU A 143 0.90 18.39 -4.67
CA GLU A 143 1.63 19.32 -3.78
C GLU A 143 2.99 19.71 -4.35
N ALA A 144 3.69 18.78 -5.02
CA ALA A 144 5.01 19.02 -5.61
C ALA A 144 4.96 19.71 -7.00
N ALA A 145 3.79 19.76 -7.64
CA ALA A 145 3.61 20.36 -8.96
C ALA A 145 4.12 21.82 -9.07
N PRO A 146 3.79 22.75 -8.15
CA PRO A 146 4.28 24.13 -8.25
C PRO A 146 5.81 24.21 -8.13
N SER A 147 6.41 23.54 -7.15
CA SER A 147 7.88 23.55 -6.98
C SER A 147 8.61 22.94 -8.17
N ARG A 148 8.04 21.92 -8.83
CA ARG A 148 8.58 21.39 -10.09
C ARG A 148 8.49 22.41 -11.23
N ALA A 149 7.37 23.12 -11.35
CA ALA A 149 7.20 24.16 -12.35
C ALA A 149 8.20 25.32 -12.15
N GLU A 150 8.44 25.73 -10.91
CA GLU A 150 9.45 26.73 -10.55
C GLU A 150 10.87 26.27 -10.89
N LEU A 151 11.23 25.03 -10.54
CA LEU A 151 12.52 24.43 -10.89
C LEU A 151 12.72 24.41 -12.41
N ASP A 152 11.71 24.01 -13.18
CA ASP A 152 11.77 23.96 -14.64
C ASP A 152 11.82 25.36 -15.28
N ALA A 153 11.21 26.37 -14.65
CA ALA A 153 11.36 27.76 -15.05
C ALA A 153 12.78 28.27 -14.76
N ALA A 154 13.33 27.99 -13.57
CA ALA A 154 14.68 28.37 -13.20
C ALA A 154 15.73 27.72 -14.11
N ARG A 155 15.58 26.42 -14.45
CA ARG A 155 16.45 25.71 -15.40
C ARG A 155 16.44 26.35 -16.79
N ARG A 156 15.26 26.71 -17.29
CA ARG A 156 15.14 27.44 -18.56
C ARG A 156 15.84 28.79 -18.49
N ARG A 157 15.69 29.50 -17.38
CA ARG A 157 16.36 30.79 -17.18
C ARG A 157 17.89 30.68 -17.14
N VAL A 158 18.42 29.65 -16.47
CA VAL A 158 19.86 29.37 -16.48
C VAL A 158 20.35 29.07 -17.89
N ALA A 159 19.65 28.21 -18.65
CA ALA A 159 20.02 27.90 -20.02
C ALA A 159 20.00 29.14 -20.94
N GLU A 160 19.03 30.05 -20.76
CA GLU A 160 19.02 31.34 -21.47
C GLU A 160 20.26 32.19 -21.14
N LEU A 161 20.60 32.30 -19.85
CA LEU A 161 21.77 33.07 -19.39
C LEU A 161 23.09 32.47 -19.88
N GLU A 162 23.23 31.15 -19.83
CA GLU A 162 24.37 30.44 -20.41
C GLU A 162 24.48 30.70 -21.92
N GLY A 163 23.36 30.72 -22.65
CA GLY A 163 23.33 31.08 -24.08
C GLY A 163 23.84 32.49 -24.36
N TYR A 164 23.57 33.46 -23.48
CA TYR A 164 24.12 34.81 -23.60
C TYR A 164 25.63 34.85 -23.35
N LEU A 165 26.14 34.09 -22.38
CA LEU A 165 27.57 34.07 -22.04
C LEU A 165 28.45 33.57 -23.20
N VAL A 166 27.96 32.60 -23.98
CA VAL A 166 28.67 32.10 -25.18
C VAL A 166 29.03 33.23 -26.16
N GLN A 167 28.19 34.26 -26.27
CA GLN A 167 28.48 35.40 -27.14
C GLN A 167 29.58 36.31 -26.58
N PHE A 168 29.64 36.47 -25.26
CA PHE A 168 30.71 37.23 -24.59
C PHE A 168 32.04 36.49 -24.66
N ASP A 169 32.06 35.17 -24.45
CA ASP A 169 33.26 34.35 -24.58
C ASP A 169 33.83 34.45 -26.00
N ARG A 170 32.97 34.37 -27.02
CA ARG A 170 33.36 34.52 -28.42
C ARG A 170 33.87 35.93 -28.75
N ALA A 171 33.24 36.96 -28.19
CA ALA A 171 33.73 38.33 -28.33
C ALA A 171 35.10 38.51 -27.66
N HIS A 172 35.32 37.87 -26.50
CA HIS A 172 36.60 37.89 -25.81
C HIS A 172 37.72 37.21 -26.62
N GLU A 173 37.44 36.02 -27.19
CA GLU A 173 38.39 35.33 -28.09
C GLU A 173 38.78 36.18 -29.30
N ILE A 174 37.82 36.88 -29.92
CA ILE A 174 38.09 37.78 -31.06
C ILE A 174 38.99 38.93 -30.62
N LEU A 175 38.72 39.55 -29.45
CA LEU A 175 39.55 40.61 -28.90
C LEU A 175 40.98 40.14 -28.58
N GLU A 176 41.15 38.91 -28.07
CA GLU A 176 42.49 38.32 -27.86
C GLU A 176 43.23 38.04 -29.18
N GLN A 177 42.52 37.64 -30.24
CA GLN A 177 43.11 37.44 -31.57
C GLN A 177 43.59 38.76 -32.19
N VAL A 178 42.83 39.84 -32.00
CA VAL A 178 43.24 41.20 -32.37
C VAL A 178 44.46 41.64 -31.57
N ALA A 179 44.42 41.52 -30.24
CA ALA A 179 45.52 41.93 -29.37
C ALA A 179 46.82 41.15 -29.64
N SER A 180 46.73 39.90 -30.08
CA SER A 180 47.89 39.09 -30.49
C SER A 180 48.33 39.30 -31.95
N GLY A 181 47.69 40.23 -32.68
CA GLY A 181 48.02 40.57 -34.07
C GLY A 181 47.64 39.49 -35.09
N ARG A 182 46.84 38.49 -34.68
CA ARG A 182 46.38 37.38 -35.54
C ARG A 182 45.13 37.74 -36.35
N LEU A 183 44.41 38.78 -35.95
CA LEU A 183 43.31 39.39 -36.69
C LEU A 183 43.59 40.89 -36.86
N SER A 184 43.25 41.46 -38.02
CA SER A 184 43.31 42.92 -38.25
C SER A 184 42.06 43.60 -37.67
N ASP A 185 42.23 44.81 -37.13
CA ASP A 185 41.15 45.59 -36.50
C ASP A 185 39.91 45.76 -37.39
N ASP A 186 40.11 46.02 -38.69
CA ASP A 186 39.02 46.20 -39.66
C ASP A 186 38.18 44.92 -39.83
N THR A 187 38.81 43.74 -39.82
CA THR A 187 38.11 42.44 -39.86
C THR A 187 37.41 42.10 -38.55
N ALA A 188 37.91 42.57 -37.40
CA ALA A 188 37.28 42.29 -36.10
C ALA A 188 36.01 43.11 -35.91
N ALA A 189 35.98 44.35 -36.42
CA ALA A 189 34.83 45.25 -36.35
C ALA A 189 33.61 44.70 -37.11
N ASP A 190 33.80 43.99 -38.22
CA ASP A 190 32.73 43.36 -39.00
C ASP A 190 32.19 42.06 -38.38
N VAL A 191 32.94 41.40 -37.50
CA VAL A 191 32.56 40.11 -36.89
C VAL A 191 31.83 40.29 -35.55
N VAL A 192 32.05 41.44 -34.88
CA VAL A 192 31.52 41.73 -33.54
C VAL A 192 30.30 42.66 -33.65
N GLU A 193 29.19 42.16 -34.22
CA GLU A 193 27.88 42.74 -33.91
C GLU A 193 27.53 42.38 -32.46
N ILE A 194 27.92 43.23 -31.50
CA ILE A 194 27.45 43.10 -30.11
C ILE A 194 25.95 43.39 -30.14
N PRO A 195 25.07 42.40 -29.87
CA PRO A 195 23.65 42.68 -29.77
C PRO A 195 23.49 43.61 -28.57
N ARG A 196 22.93 44.81 -28.79
CA ARG A 196 22.49 45.69 -27.71
C ARG A 196 21.30 45.03 -27.02
N VAL A 197 21.56 44.05 -26.16
CA VAL A 197 20.58 43.55 -25.20
C VAL A 197 20.23 44.74 -24.33
N ARG A 198 18.97 45.19 -24.38
CA ARG A 198 18.42 46.14 -23.42
C ARG A 198 18.39 45.45 -22.06
N TYR A 199 19.51 45.50 -21.36
CA TYR A 199 19.56 45.24 -19.93
C TYR A 199 18.84 46.40 -19.25
N ASP A 200 17.67 46.14 -18.68
CA ASP A 200 17.02 47.08 -17.78
C ASP A 200 17.56 46.84 -16.36
N PRO A 201 18.41 47.74 -15.82
CA PRO A 201 18.94 47.61 -14.46
C PRO A 201 17.85 47.71 -13.37
N ASN A 202 16.62 48.14 -13.72
CA ASN A 202 15.47 48.19 -12.82
C ASN A 202 14.50 47.00 -13.01
N ALA A 203 14.77 46.07 -13.94
CA ALA A 203 14.15 44.76 -13.91
C ALA A 203 14.77 44.00 -12.74
N SER A 204 14.34 44.36 -11.53
CA SER A 204 14.91 43.85 -10.30
C SER A 204 14.85 42.32 -10.34
N PRO A 205 15.97 41.60 -10.17
CA PRO A 205 15.85 40.23 -9.69
C PRO A 205 15.01 40.35 -8.42
N ALA A 206 13.98 39.51 -8.28
CA ALA A 206 13.24 39.40 -7.03
C ALA A 206 14.27 39.42 -5.90
N SER A 207 14.15 40.38 -4.99
CA SER A 207 15.17 40.64 -3.98
C SER A 207 15.49 39.32 -3.26
N GLU A 208 16.71 39.15 -2.75
CA GLU A 208 17.09 37.92 -2.01
C GLU A 208 16.08 37.57 -0.89
N ALA A 209 15.43 38.60 -0.33
CA ALA A 209 14.30 38.47 0.60
C ALA A 209 13.02 37.88 -0.04
N GLU A 210 12.64 38.27 -1.27
CA GLU A 210 11.48 37.70 -1.98
C GLU A 210 11.73 36.26 -2.45
N LEU A 211 12.96 35.92 -2.83
CA LEU A 211 13.33 34.53 -3.16
C LEU A 211 13.38 33.64 -1.91
N LEU A 212 13.82 34.17 -0.75
CA LEU A 212 13.78 33.47 0.52
C LEU A 212 12.35 33.31 1.07
N ASP A 213 11.46 34.28 0.88
CA ASP A 213 10.05 34.21 1.29
C ASP A 213 9.26 33.24 0.40
N ALA A 214 9.61 33.11 -0.89
CA ALA A 214 9.07 32.09 -1.80
C ALA A 214 9.52 30.65 -1.46
N LEU A 215 10.75 30.48 -0.96
CA LEU A 215 11.27 29.18 -0.49
C LEU A 215 10.78 28.80 0.92
N HIS A 216 10.28 29.78 1.69
CA HIS A 216 9.73 29.58 3.03
C HIS A 216 8.38 30.30 3.22
N PRO A 217 7.31 29.85 2.55
CA PRO A 217 5.98 30.39 2.82
C PRO A 217 5.64 30.20 4.30
N PRO A 218 5.06 31.21 4.98
CA PRO A 218 4.72 31.10 6.39
C PRO A 218 3.81 29.89 6.60
N ARG A 219 4.26 28.94 7.43
CA ARG A 219 3.47 27.78 7.85
C ARG A 219 2.13 28.28 8.38
N ARG A 220 1.09 28.21 7.55
CA ARG A 220 -0.29 28.43 7.99
C ARG A 220 -0.58 27.37 9.06
N ARG A 221 -0.53 27.79 10.32
CA ARG A 221 -1.05 26.98 11.44
C ARG A 221 -2.52 26.76 11.13
N ARG A 222 -2.88 25.54 10.72
CA ARG A 222 -4.29 25.13 10.65
C ARG A 222 -4.89 25.35 12.05
N PRO A 223 -6.10 25.95 12.15
CA PRO A 223 -6.83 25.92 13.40
C PRO A 223 -7.13 24.46 13.75
N ARG A 224 -6.77 24.03 14.96
CA ARG A 224 -7.23 22.76 15.51
C ARG A 224 -8.76 22.81 15.59
N ARG A 225 -9.43 21.94 14.84
CA ARG A 225 -10.79 21.49 15.12
C ARG A 225 -10.69 20.02 15.52
#